data_AF-A0A1I8HT12-F1
#
_entry.id   AF-A0A1I8HT12-F1
#
_cell.length_a   1.000
_cell.length_b   1.000
_cell.length_c   1.000
_cell.angle_alpha   90.00
_cell.angle_beta   90.00
_cell.angle_gamma   90.00
#
_symmetry.space_group_name_H-M   'P 1'
#
loop_
_entity.id
_entity.type
_entity.pdbx_description
1 polymer ?
#
loop_
_entity_poly.entity_id
_entity_poly.type
_entity_poly.pdbx_seq_one_letter_code
_entity_poly.pdbx_strand_id
1 'polypeptide(L)'
;FQFLIRQLLTCEALCLSHSRGLTSIAGGKIKRFYKQAHVTKSGPGAYEINLDQRRLRTPGGQPFVVPHEGLALAVVQEWNSQVNHIDRTRMHLTSLCNSAIDNPLGLSRDQQAAALLEYLETDTLLFWSTEPEDLHQLQRQRWQPVLDSVNQQYSLRLAPTLTLQPPQIDGEGLKKFRARLASLNSWGVSGVRFAAESLKSCLLAVCLLDRRLPVSEACSLSRLESQFQADKWGQVEWHHGVDATELECRVSAGTLLALVSHDWREVQLADAANPPQAAAVVAKALGYSVIAGSASVKLPQLLKVFNSGSSRGLSPVTTACELAASTVGFLYGLRRGFPLSAYGEGFLLAGQTIAIAALSIYYARGRSLGLALTFCAIFAGLVALLAAPSLVPLAVIAAGQACTLPLVLAGKAAQAWRNFSSSSTGQVSLITYSMLLLGSLARVFTSVQETADPMLVLLYLGASAGNAVIVAQILYYGGADKGRRKEKSG
;
A
#
# COMPACT_ATOMS: atom_id res chain seq x y z
N PHE A 1 2.74 -3.76 4.89
CA PHE A 1 2.03 -5.05 4.75
C PHE A 1 2.21 -5.67 3.36
N GLN A 2 1.60 -5.15 2.27
CA GLN A 2 1.76 -5.72 0.93
C GLN A 2 3.22 -5.79 0.44
N PHE A 3 4.05 -4.80 0.79
CA PHE A 3 5.48 -4.81 0.49
C PHE A 3 6.22 -5.98 1.16
N LEU A 4 5.98 -6.22 2.46
CA LEU A 4 6.59 -7.33 3.21
C LEU A 4 6.12 -8.69 2.70
N ILE A 5 4.83 -8.84 2.36
CA ILE A 5 4.31 -10.08 1.75
C ILE A 5 4.96 -10.30 0.38
N ARG A 6 5.05 -9.26 -0.44
CA ARG A 6 5.69 -9.36 -1.75
C ARG A 6 7.18 -9.71 -1.60
N GLN A 7 7.89 -9.08 -0.68
CA GLN A 7 9.30 -9.36 -0.40
C GLN A 7 9.48 -10.81 0.05
N LEU A 8 8.67 -11.28 1.00
CA LEU A 8 8.69 -12.66 1.50
C LEU A 8 8.43 -13.69 0.36
N LEU A 9 7.44 -13.43 -0.50
CA LEU A 9 7.14 -14.28 -1.67
C LEU A 9 8.23 -14.22 -2.75
N THR A 10 8.88 -13.06 -2.92
CA THR A 10 9.95 -12.89 -3.92
C THR A 10 11.23 -13.58 -3.45
N CYS A 11 11.56 -13.48 -2.16
CA CYS A 11 12.70 -14.17 -1.55
C CYS A 11 12.48 -15.69 -1.50
N GLU A 12 11.27 -16.18 -1.19
CA GLU A 12 10.94 -17.61 -1.33
C GLU A 12 11.12 -18.11 -2.77
N ALA A 13 10.71 -17.32 -3.77
CA ALA A 13 10.88 -17.65 -5.18
C ALA A 13 12.36 -17.61 -5.65
N LEU A 14 13.16 -16.70 -5.10
CA LEU A 14 14.61 -16.62 -5.36
C LEU A 14 15.38 -17.75 -4.67
N CYS A 15 14.99 -18.13 -3.44
CA CYS A 15 15.48 -19.36 -2.82
C CYS A 15 15.14 -20.59 -3.68
N LEU A 16 13.96 -20.65 -4.29
CA LEU A 16 13.56 -21.73 -5.20
C LEU A 16 14.44 -21.81 -6.47
N SER A 17 14.91 -20.69 -7.01
CA SER A 17 15.79 -20.71 -8.18
C SER A 17 17.22 -21.13 -7.83
N HIS A 18 17.76 -20.66 -6.70
CA HIS A 18 19.14 -20.96 -6.27
C HIS A 18 19.29 -22.33 -5.60
N SER A 19 18.23 -22.90 -5.02
CA SER A 19 18.27 -24.23 -4.36
C SER A 19 18.06 -25.42 -5.29
N ARG A 20 17.96 -25.23 -6.61
CA ARG A 20 17.80 -26.33 -7.59
C ARG A 20 18.95 -27.35 -7.57
N GLY A 21 20.06 -27.08 -6.89
CA GLY A 21 21.21 -27.99 -6.73
C GLY A 21 21.45 -28.56 -5.33
N LEU A 22 20.76 -28.11 -4.28
CA LEU A 22 21.01 -28.52 -2.89
C LEU A 22 19.83 -29.33 -2.34
N THR A 23 19.85 -30.64 -2.60
CA THR A 23 18.97 -31.57 -1.89
C THR A 23 19.35 -31.63 -0.42
N SER A 24 18.50 -31.07 0.44
CA SER A 24 18.55 -31.29 1.88
C SER A 24 18.64 -32.79 2.19
N ILE A 25 19.70 -33.16 2.91
CA ILE A 25 19.90 -34.45 3.55
C ILE A 25 19.17 -34.41 4.90
N ALA A 26 18.48 -35.50 5.22
CA ALA A 26 17.78 -35.84 6.46
C ALA A 26 16.33 -35.32 6.63
N GLY A 27 15.38 -36.25 6.43
CA GLY A 27 13.95 -36.10 6.74
C GLY A 27 13.07 -36.60 5.61
N GLY A 28 12.24 -37.62 5.84
CA GLY A 28 11.34 -38.18 4.82
C GLY A 28 10.47 -37.09 4.19
N LYS A 29 10.61 -36.85 2.88
CA LYS A 29 9.88 -35.80 2.17
C LYS A 29 8.38 -36.12 2.14
N ILE A 30 7.59 -35.43 2.97
CA ILE A 30 6.14 -35.58 3.00
C ILE A 30 5.57 -35.10 1.66
N LYS A 31 4.88 -35.98 0.93
CA LYS A 31 4.19 -35.63 -0.32
C LYS A 31 3.03 -34.68 0.00
N ARG A 32 2.81 -33.66 -0.84
CA ARG A 32 1.65 -32.77 -0.72
C ARG A 32 0.37 -33.61 -0.78
N PHE A 33 -0.46 -33.53 0.27
CA PHE A 33 -1.67 -34.34 0.45
C PHE A 33 -2.97 -33.55 0.29
N TYR A 34 -2.90 -32.24 0.00
CA TYR A 34 -4.03 -31.33 -0.10
C TYR A 34 -4.03 -30.58 -1.44
N LYS A 35 -5.22 -30.20 -1.92
CA LYS A 35 -5.39 -29.39 -3.15
C LYS A 35 -5.29 -27.90 -2.85
N GLN A 36 -5.98 -27.38 -1.84
CA GLN A 36 -6.01 -25.95 -1.55
C GLN A 36 -6.02 -25.67 -0.05
N ALA A 37 -5.21 -24.72 0.38
CA ALA A 37 -5.31 -24.11 1.70
C ALA A 37 -6.19 -22.85 1.65
N HIS A 38 -7.04 -22.65 2.65
CA HIS A 38 -7.89 -21.47 2.79
C HIS A 38 -8.11 -21.08 4.26
N VAL A 39 -8.52 -19.83 4.48
CA VAL A 39 -8.81 -19.28 5.81
C VAL A 39 -10.29 -19.44 6.12
N THR A 40 -10.63 -19.80 7.35
CA THR A 40 -11.99 -19.78 7.87
C THR A 40 -12.04 -18.96 9.15
N LYS A 41 -13.01 -18.05 9.26
CA LYS A 41 -13.19 -17.24 10.46
C LYS A 41 -13.96 -18.04 11.50
N SER A 42 -13.32 -18.31 12.64
CA SER A 42 -13.91 -19.09 13.75
C SER A 42 -14.56 -18.20 14.80
N GLY A 43 -14.16 -16.92 14.87
CA GLY A 43 -14.73 -15.93 15.79
C GLY A 43 -14.13 -14.51 15.60
N PRO A 44 -14.49 -13.54 16.46
CA PRO A 44 -13.85 -12.23 16.46
C PRO A 44 -12.36 -12.36 16.83
N GLY A 45 -11.47 -12.04 15.89
CA GLY A 45 -10.02 -12.13 16.10
C GLY A 45 -9.46 -13.56 16.12
N ALA A 46 -10.17 -14.54 15.55
CA ALA A 46 -9.71 -15.92 15.47
C ALA A 46 -9.90 -16.48 14.05
N TYR A 47 -8.78 -16.74 13.38
CA TYR A 47 -8.73 -17.26 12.01
C TYR A 47 -8.09 -18.64 12.01
N GLU A 48 -8.85 -19.63 11.54
CA GLU A 48 -8.41 -21.01 11.36
C GLU A 48 -7.91 -21.23 9.93
N ILE A 49 -6.92 -22.10 9.80
CA ILE A 49 -6.38 -22.51 8.50
C ILE A 49 -6.83 -23.93 8.19
N ASN A 50 -7.44 -24.11 7.03
CA ASN A 50 -7.95 -25.39 6.55
C ASN A 50 -7.20 -25.84 5.30
N LEU A 51 -6.76 -27.09 5.31
CA LEU A 51 -6.23 -27.81 4.16
C LEU A 51 -7.35 -28.67 3.59
N ASP A 52 -7.93 -28.26 2.46
CA ASP A 52 -9.18 -28.80 1.93
C ASP A 52 -10.28 -28.81 3.01
N GLN A 53 -10.70 -29.99 3.50
CA GLN A 53 -11.73 -30.10 4.54
C GLN A 53 -11.16 -30.33 5.95
N ARG A 54 -9.84 -30.36 6.10
CA ARG A 54 -9.18 -30.68 7.38
C ARG A 54 -8.58 -29.44 8.02
N ARG A 55 -8.84 -29.25 9.32
CA ARG A 55 -8.22 -28.19 10.12
C ARG A 55 -6.73 -28.45 10.30
N LEU A 56 -5.92 -27.43 10.05
CA LEU A 56 -4.49 -27.48 10.34
C LEU A 56 -4.27 -27.54 11.85
N ARG A 57 -3.33 -28.38 12.28
CA ARG A 57 -2.92 -28.51 13.68
C ARG A 57 -1.44 -28.22 13.83
N THR A 58 -1.08 -27.71 14.99
CA THR A 58 0.32 -27.53 15.37
C THR A 58 0.98 -28.88 15.67
N PRO A 59 2.32 -28.96 15.69
CA PRO A 59 3.05 -30.15 16.16
C PRO A 59 2.63 -30.59 17.57
N GLY A 60 2.28 -29.66 18.46
CA GLY A 60 1.72 -29.93 19.79
C GLY A 60 0.27 -30.43 19.79
N GLY A 61 -0.37 -30.57 18.62
CA GLY A 61 -1.73 -31.10 18.48
C GLY A 61 -2.84 -30.07 18.67
N GLN A 62 -2.51 -28.81 18.95
CA GLN A 62 -3.45 -27.71 19.11
C GLN A 62 -4.02 -27.28 17.74
N PRO A 63 -5.23 -26.70 17.69
CA PRO A 63 -5.75 -26.11 16.46
C PRO A 63 -4.88 -24.91 16.05
N PHE A 64 -4.52 -24.84 14.76
CA PHE A 64 -3.75 -23.71 14.24
C PHE A 64 -4.67 -22.49 14.06
N VAL A 65 -4.75 -21.67 15.10
CA VAL A 65 -5.56 -20.44 15.14
C VAL A 65 -4.63 -19.25 15.24
N VAL A 66 -4.79 -18.29 14.33
CA VAL A 66 -4.04 -17.04 14.34
C VAL A 66 -4.95 -15.84 14.61
N PRO A 67 -4.43 -14.78 15.26
CA PRO A 67 -5.26 -13.65 15.69
C PRO A 67 -5.71 -12.71 14.56
N HIS A 68 -5.03 -12.74 13.40
CA HIS A 68 -5.22 -11.75 12.34
C HIS A 68 -5.40 -12.39 10.96
N GLU A 69 -6.32 -11.82 10.16
CA GLU A 69 -6.61 -12.29 8.80
C GLU A 69 -5.41 -12.18 7.88
N GLY A 70 -4.69 -11.05 7.96
CA GLY A 70 -3.50 -10.83 7.14
C GLY A 70 -2.39 -11.86 7.37
N LEU A 71 -2.21 -12.28 8.63
CA LEU A 71 -1.30 -13.35 8.99
C LEU A 71 -1.82 -14.71 8.51
N ALA A 72 -3.12 -14.98 8.67
CA ALA A 72 -3.75 -16.21 8.19
C ALA A 72 -3.59 -16.39 6.66
N LEU A 73 -3.81 -15.31 5.89
CA LEU A 73 -3.65 -15.31 4.44
C LEU A 73 -2.19 -15.55 4.03
N ALA A 74 -1.22 -14.96 4.75
CA ALA A 74 0.20 -15.17 4.49
C ALA A 74 0.60 -16.63 4.73
N VAL A 75 0.13 -17.24 5.83
CA VAL A 75 0.36 -18.66 6.11
C VAL A 75 -0.34 -19.53 5.07
N VAL A 76 -1.59 -19.24 4.68
CA VAL A 76 -2.28 -19.97 3.62
C VAL A 76 -1.51 -19.93 2.30
N GLN A 77 -0.91 -18.78 1.97
CA GLN A 77 -0.09 -18.64 0.77
C GLN A 77 1.18 -19.51 0.84
N GLU A 78 1.83 -19.57 1.99
CA GLU A 78 3.00 -20.42 2.25
C GLU A 78 2.67 -21.93 2.12
N TRP A 79 1.46 -22.34 2.51
CA TRP A 79 0.97 -23.71 2.26
C TRP A 79 0.61 -23.95 0.79
N ASN A 80 0.03 -22.96 0.11
CA ASN A 80 -0.34 -23.08 -1.31
C ASN A 80 0.88 -23.08 -2.25
N SER A 81 2.00 -22.48 -1.84
CA SER A 81 3.25 -22.43 -2.62
C SER A 81 4.00 -23.77 -2.70
N GLN A 82 3.70 -24.72 -1.81
CA GLN A 82 4.32 -26.06 -1.80
C GLN A 82 3.90 -26.86 -3.04
N VAL A 83 4.82 -27.40 -3.83
CA VAL A 83 4.46 -28.08 -5.11
C VAL A 83 4.26 -29.58 -4.91
N ASN A 84 5.33 -30.37 -4.95
CA ASN A 84 5.27 -31.84 -4.90
C ASN A 84 5.43 -32.40 -3.48
N HIS A 85 6.31 -31.76 -2.70
CA HIS A 85 6.62 -32.11 -1.33
C HIS A 85 6.47 -30.88 -0.46
N ILE A 86 6.13 -31.10 0.80
CA ILE A 86 6.05 -30.05 1.82
C ILE A 86 7.47 -29.83 2.35
N ASP A 87 8.07 -28.69 2.02
CA ASP A 87 9.39 -28.30 2.50
C ASP A 87 9.26 -27.37 3.72
N ARG A 88 9.29 -27.98 4.92
CA ARG A 88 9.13 -27.27 6.19
C ARG A 88 10.25 -26.24 6.43
N THR A 89 11.42 -26.42 5.81
CA THR A 89 12.56 -25.50 6.00
C THR A 89 12.26 -24.11 5.45
N ARG A 90 11.33 -24.02 4.48
CA ARG A 90 10.92 -22.77 3.84
C ARG A 90 9.64 -22.18 4.42
N MET A 91 8.99 -22.90 5.35
CA MET A 91 7.72 -22.48 5.92
C MET A 91 7.93 -21.70 7.23
N HIS A 92 8.65 -20.58 7.14
CA HIS A 92 9.04 -19.77 8.29
C HIS A 92 7.83 -19.21 9.06
N LEU A 93 6.79 -18.73 8.38
CA LEU A 93 5.59 -18.18 9.03
C LEU A 93 4.81 -19.26 9.77
N THR A 94 4.61 -20.43 9.13
CA THR A 94 3.98 -21.59 9.75
C THR A 94 4.78 -22.05 10.96
N SER A 95 6.11 -22.17 10.84
CA SER A 95 6.98 -22.57 11.95
C SER A 95 6.91 -21.58 13.11
N LEU A 96 6.93 -20.28 12.84
CA LEU A 96 6.83 -19.24 13.85
C LEU A 96 5.48 -19.27 14.57
N CYS A 97 4.39 -19.42 13.82
CA CYS A 97 3.05 -19.51 14.41
C CYS A 97 2.91 -20.77 15.26
N ASN A 98 3.46 -21.91 14.83
CA ASN A 98 3.50 -23.13 15.64
C ASN A 98 4.21 -22.89 16.97
N SER A 99 5.42 -22.28 16.94
CA SER A 99 6.17 -21.98 18.16
C SER A 99 5.44 -20.99 19.07
N ALA A 100 4.74 -20.00 18.50
CA ALA A 100 3.96 -19.02 19.27
C ALA A 100 2.71 -19.64 19.93
N ILE A 101 2.07 -20.62 19.28
CA ILE A 101 0.90 -21.33 19.80
C ILE A 101 1.30 -22.40 20.83
N ASP A 102 2.24 -23.26 20.46
CA ASP A 102 2.63 -24.41 21.30
C ASP A 102 3.47 -23.97 22.50
N ASN A 103 4.18 -22.83 22.39
CA ASN A 103 5.06 -22.27 23.42
C ASN A 103 5.83 -23.37 24.19
N PRO A 104 6.74 -24.11 23.53
CA PRO A 104 7.32 -25.33 24.09
C PRO A 104 8.09 -25.10 25.40
N LEU A 105 8.61 -23.88 25.60
CA LEU A 105 9.34 -23.48 26.81
C LEU A 105 8.42 -22.95 27.92
N GLY A 106 7.13 -22.76 27.65
CA GLY A 106 6.16 -22.23 28.61
C GLY A 106 6.47 -20.82 29.11
N LEU A 107 7.33 -20.07 28.42
CA LEU A 107 7.80 -18.76 28.88
C LEU A 107 6.68 -17.74 28.79
N SER A 108 6.53 -16.93 29.86
CA SER A 108 5.63 -15.79 29.84
C SER A 108 6.13 -14.72 28.87
N ARG A 109 5.23 -13.85 28.41
CA ARG A 109 5.60 -12.71 27.56
C ARG A 109 6.74 -11.89 28.18
N ASP A 110 6.65 -11.61 29.48
CA ASP A 110 7.63 -10.76 30.16
C ASP A 110 8.99 -11.44 30.29
N GLN A 111 9.01 -12.77 30.48
CA GLN A 111 10.25 -13.55 30.44
C GLN A 111 10.87 -13.56 29.04
N GLN A 112 10.07 -13.68 27.99
CA GLN A 112 10.58 -13.61 26.61
C GLN A 112 11.13 -12.21 26.28
N ALA A 113 10.48 -11.15 26.76
CA ALA A 113 10.96 -9.78 26.60
C ALA A 113 12.23 -9.51 27.41
N ALA A 114 12.35 -10.09 28.61
CA ALA A 114 13.56 -10.02 29.42
C ALA A 114 14.75 -10.73 28.74
N ALA A 115 14.53 -11.91 28.15
CA ALA A 115 15.58 -12.62 27.41
C ALA A 115 16.09 -11.82 26.20
N LEU A 116 15.23 -11.03 25.54
CA LEU A 116 15.66 -10.12 24.47
C LEU A 116 16.54 -8.97 24.99
N LEU A 117 16.31 -8.51 26.22
CA LEU A 117 17.16 -7.50 26.84
C LEU A 117 18.53 -8.04 27.21
N GLU A 118 18.62 -9.29 27.68
CA GLU A 118 19.91 -9.95 27.94
C GLU A 118 20.74 -10.07 26.65
N TYR A 119 20.06 -10.28 25.51
CA TYR A 119 20.72 -10.33 24.20
C TYR A 119 21.36 -9.00 23.77
N LEU A 120 20.93 -7.88 24.34
CA LEU A 120 21.47 -6.54 24.03
C LEU A 120 22.95 -6.42 24.43
N GLU A 121 23.37 -7.07 25.52
CA GLU A 121 24.75 -7.05 25.99
C GLU A 121 25.71 -7.75 25.01
N THR A 122 25.17 -8.69 24.23
CA THR A 122 25.90 -9.48 23.22
C THR A 122 25.52 -9.10 21.78
N ASP A 123 24.98 -7.89 21.57
CA ASP A 123 24.52 -7.45 20.25
C ASP A 123 25.68 -7.23 19.28
N THR A 124 25.58 -7.79 18.06
CA THR A 124 26.64 -7.70 17.04
C THR A 124 27.07 -6.26 16.74
N LEU A 125 26.16 -5.27 16.80
CA LEU A 125 26.50 -3.88 16.49
C LEU A 125 27.41 -3.21 17.54
N LEU A 126 27.57 -3.82 18.72
CA LEU A 126 28.39 -3.28 19.81
C LEU A 126 29.83 -3.81 19.77
N PHE A 127 30.14 -4.85 19.03
CA PHE A 127 31.50 -5.43 18.98
C PHE A 127 32.16 -5.10 17.66
N TRP A 128 33.16 -4.20 17.70
CA TRP A 128 33.83 -3.71 16.49
C TRP A 128 35.22 -4.33 16.38
N SER A 129 35.69 -4.52 15.15
CA SER A 129 37.05 -4.96 14.89
C SER A 129 37.95 -3.77 14.60
N THR A 130 39.14 -3.74 15.19
CA THR A 130 40.18 -2.74 14.85
C THR A 130 41.02 -3.15 13.64
N GLU A 131 41.03 -4.43 13.27
CA GLU A 131 41.79 -4.94 12.15
C GLU A 131 40.91 -5.81 11.23
N PRO A 132 40.98 -5.65 9.89
CA PRO A 132 41.72 -4.61 9.15
C PRO A 132 41.07 -3.21 9.24
N GLU A 133 41.85 -2.14 9.08
CA GLU A 133 41.39 -0.75 9.19
C GLU A 133 40.22 -0.43 8.22
N ASP A 134 40.24 -0.97 7.00
CA ASP A 134 39.15 -0.78 6.03
C ASP A 134 37.80 -1.30 6.56
N LEU A 135 37.81 -2.43 7.30
CA LEU A 135 36.61 -2.98 7.93
C LEU A 135 36.14 -2.10 9.08
N HIS A 136 37.06 -1.63 9.91
CA HIS A 136 36.75 -0.71 11.02
C HIS A 136 36.11 0.58 10.50
N GLN A 137 36.62 1.15 9.41
CA GLN A 137 36.03 2.32 8.76
C GLN A 137 34.64 2.02 8.20
N LEU A 138 34.45 0.85 7.57
CA LEU A 138 33.16 0.45 7.04
C LEU A 138 32.11 0.24 8.16
N GLN A 139 32.49 -0.40 9.27
CA GLN A 139 31.67 -0.53 10.47
C GLN A 139 31.28 0.85 11.01
N ARG A 140 32.23 1.77 11.12
CA ARG A 140 31.95 3.13 11.56
C ARG A 140 30.99 3.87 10.62
N GLN A 141 31.12 3.71 9.31
CA GLN A 141 30.25 4.37 8.33
C GLN A 141 28.81 3.81 8.35
N ARG A 142 28.64 2.50 8.60
CA ARG A 142 27.35 1.82 8.43
C ARG A 142 26.64 1.52 9.76
N TRP A 143 27.36 1.16 10.81
CA TRP A 143 26.80 0.81 12.13
C TRP A 143 26.63 2.03 13.04
N GLN A 144 27.55 3.00 13.04
CA GLN A 144 27.44 4.20 13.89
C GLN A 144 26.11 4.95 13.71
N PRO A 145 25.59 5.20 12.48
CA PRO A 145 24.31 5.89 12.31
C PRO A 145 23.13 5.14 12.94
N VAL A 146 23.19 3.81 12.99
CA VAL A 146 22.17 2.98 13.63
C VAL A 146 22.24 3.12 15.15
N LEU A 147 23.45 3.05 15.73
CA LEU A 147 23.66 3.26 17.16
C LEU A 147 23.22 4.66 17.59
N ASP A 148 23.59 5.70 16.85
CA ASP A 148 23.20 7.09 17.13
C ASP A 148 21.68 7.26 17.09
N SER A 149 21.04 6.68 16.08
CA SER A 149 19.59 6.68 15.89
C SER A 149 18.86 6.02 17.07
N VAL A 150 19.34 4.88 17.55
CA VAL A 150 18.81 4.16 18.72
C VAL A 150 19.06 4.94 20.01
N ASN A 151 20.29 5.45 20.21
CA ASN A 151 20.68 6.23 21.37
C ASN A 151 19.80 7.48 21.51
N GLN A 152 19.56 8.20 20.40
CA GLN A 152 18.69 9.36 20.38
C GLN A 152 17.25 9.00 20.75
N GLN A 153 16.71 7.92 20.17
CA GLN A 153 15.31 7.51 20.36
C GLN A 153 15.02 7.04 21.79
N TYR A 154 15.87 6.17 22.31
CA TYR A 154 15.67 5.52 23.60
C TYR A 154 16.41 6.21 24.74
N SER A 155 17.11 7.32 24.45
CA SER A 155 18.01 7.99 25.40
C SER A 155 19.06 7.02 25.98
N LEU A 156 19.51 6.08 25.16
CA LEU A 156 20.57 5.12 25.49
C LEU A 156 21.95 5.76 25.27
N ARG A 157 22.96 5.18 25.92
CA ARG A 157 24.38 5.57 25.77
C ARG A 157 25.20 4.38 25.31
N LEU A 158 24.74 3.71 24.25
CA LEU A 158 25.45 2.58 23.66
C LEU A 158 26.70 3.10 22.96
N ALA A 159 27.85 2.53 23.31
CA ALA A 159 29.12 2.78 22.67
C ALA A 159 29.69 1.46 22.13
N PRO A 160 30.38 1.47 20.99
CA PRO A 160 31.04 0.29 20.49
C PRO A 160 32.20 -0.11 21.41
N THR A 161 32.40 -1.42 21.53
CA THR A 161 33.41 -2.07 22.34
C THR A 161 34.42 -2.75 21.42
N LEU A 162 35.71 -2.56 21.72
CA LEU A 162 36.84 -3.15 20.98
C LEU A 162 37.43 -4.39 21.69
N THR A 163 36.87 -4.74 22.85
CA THR A 163 37.27 -5.91 23.64
C THR A 163 36.18 -6.99 23.55
N LEU A 164 36.51 -8.20 24.00
CA LEU A 164 35.55 -9.30 24.08
C LEU A 164 34.61 -9.20 25.30
N GLN A 165 34.75 -8.14 26.11
CA GLN A 165 33.92 -7.97 27.31
C GLN A 165 32.61 -7.24 26.94
N PRO A 166 31.45 -7.72 27.40
CA PRO A 166 30.19 -7.02 27.18
C PRO A 166 30.21 -5.60 27.76
N PRO A 167 29.68 -4.58 27.06
CA PRO A 167 29.56 -3.24 27.60
C PRO A 167 28.58 -3.23 28.77
N GLN A 168 28.88 -2.42 29.78
CA GLN A 168 27.93 -2.14 30.87
C GLN A 168 26.86 -1.18 30.35
N ILE A 169 25.63 -1.67 30.21
CA ILE A 169 24.48 -0.89 29.72
C ILE A 169 23.58 -0.60 30.92
N ASP A 170 23.67 0.61 31.47
CA ASP A 170 22.85 1.04 32.60
C ASP A 170 22.15 2.38 32.34
N GLY A 171 21.20 2.73 33.22
CA GLY A 171 20.54 4.03 33.21
C GLY A 171 19.07 4.04 32.76
N GLU A 172 18.53 5.26 32.63
CA GLU A 172 17.12 5.52 32.36
C GLU A 172 16.69 5.06 30.97
N GLY A 173 17.60 5.11 29.98
CA GLY A 173 17.31 4.67 28.61
C GLY A 173 16.99 3.17 28.52
N LEU A 174 17.65 2.33 29.35
CA LEU A 174 17.36 0.90 29.40
C LEU A 174 15.93 0.63 29.91
N LYS A 175 15.42 1.47 30.82
CA LYS A 175 14.03 1.39 31.29
C LYS A 175 13.05 1.70 30.14
N LYS A 176 13.34 2.70 29.31
CA LYS A 176 12.53 3.03 28.12
C LYS A 176 12.56 1.89 27.09
N PHE A 177 13.74 1.32 26.84
CA PHE A 177 13.89 0.20 25.92
C PHE A 177 13.17 -1.06 26.43
N ARG A 178 13.29 -1.39 27.72
CA ARG A 178 12.52 -2.45 28.38
C ARG A 178 11.01 -2.20 28.28
N ALA A 179 10.55 -0.97 28.51
CA ALA A 179 9.14 -0.62 28.38
C ALA A 179 8.63 -0.83 26.95
N ARG A 180 9.46 -0.52 25.93
CA ARG A 180 9.13 -0.79 24.53
C ARG A 180 8.95 -2.29 24.28
N LEU A 181 9.89 -3.12 24.69
CA LEU A 181 9.76 -4.58 24.51
C LEU A 181 8.59 -5.17 25.31
N ALA A 182 8.33 -4.65 26.51
CA ALA A 182 7.19 -5.06 27.34
C ALA A 182 5.82 -4.64 26.77
N SER A 183 5.78 -3.58 25.93
CA SER A 183 4.55 -3.14 25.26
C SER A 183 4.05 -4.14 24.20
N LEU A 184 4.95 -4.98 23.67
CA LEU A 184 4.62 -5.98 22.66
C LEU A 184 3.64 -7.01 23.24
N ASN A 185 2.80 -7.61 22.38
CA ASN A 185 2.01 -8.77 22.78
C ASN A 185 2.84 -10.07 22.62
N SER A 186 2.31 -11.22 23.05
CA SER A 186 3.03 -12.50 22.99
C SER A 186 3.55 -12.84 21.59
N TRP A 187 2.70 -12.69 20.57
CA TRP A 187 3.05 -12.91 19.16
C TRP A 187 4.11 -11.92 18.66
N GLY A 188 3.99 -10.66 19.10
CA GLY A 188 4.92 -9.57 18.82
C GLY A 188 6.32 -9.88 19.34
N VAL A 189 6.42 -10.27 20.61
CA VAL A 189 7.69 -10.66 21.23
C VAL A 189 8.30 -11.87 20.52
N SER A 190 7.50 -12.89 20.18
CA SER A 190 7.99 -14.06 19.44
C SER A 190 8.54 -13.69 18.06
N GLY A 191 7.87 -12.77 17.34
CA GLY A 191 8.33 -12.27 16.04
C GLY A 191 9.63 -11.46 16.12
N VAL A 192 9.70 -10.52 17.08
CA VAL A 192 10.91 -9.71 17.32
C VAL A 192 12.07 -10.59 17.76
N ARG A 193 11.83 -11.56 18.64
CA ARG A 193 12.85 -12.52 19.07
C ARG A 193 13.42 -13.30 17.90
N PHE A 194 12.57 -13.84 17.03
CA PHE A 194 13.04 -14.58 15.87
C PHE A 194 13.86 -13.71 14.89
N ALA A 195 13.46 -12.45 14.71
CA ALA A 195 14.22 -11.50 13.90
C ALA A 195 15.58 -11.16 14.55
N ALA A 196 15.60 -10.92 15.86
CA ALA A 196 16.81 -10.60 16.63
C ALA A 196 17.82 -11.76 16.61
N GLU A 197 17.36 -12.99 16.84
CA GLU A 197 18.19 -14.21 16.77
C GLU A 197 18.73 -14.44 15.36
N SER A 198 17.95 -14.14 14.31
CA SER A 198 18.38 -14.29 12.92
C SER A 198 19.42 -13.23 12.52
N LEU A 199 19.20 -11.97 12.90
CA LEU A 199 20.13 -10.85 12.65
C LEU A 199 21.34 -10.83 13.57
N LYS A 200 21.31 -11.62 14.66
CA LYS A 200 22.24 -11.54 15.79
C LYS A 200 22.30 -10.13 16.40
N SER A 201 21.20 -9.39 16.32
CA SER A 201 21.09 -8.02 16.81
C SER A 201 19.66 -7.71 17.23
N CYS A 202 19.47 -7.44 18.52
CA CYS A 202 18.22 -6.92 19.07
C CYS A 202 18.00 -5.47 18.62
N LEU A 203 19.07 -4.68 18.44
CA LEU A 203 18.99 -3.29 18.01
C LEU A 203 18.42 -3.17 16.60
N LEU A 204 18.90 -3.98 15.65
CA LEU A 204 18.35 -4.02 14.30
C LEU A 204 16.89 -4.50 14.30
N ALA A 205 16.55 -5.50 15.12
CA ALA A 205 15.17 -5.99 15.23
C ALA A 205 14.20 -4.92 15.76
N VAL A 206 14.62 -4.10 16.72
CA VAL A 206 13.81 -2.97 17.21
C VAL A 206 13.73 -1.85 16.17
N CYS A 207 14.80 -1.56 15.44
CA CYS A 207 14.76 -0.60 14.32
C CYS A 207 13.78 -1.03 13.21
N LEU A 208 13.66 -2.34 12.94
CA LEU A 208 12.68 -2.91 12.02
C LEU A 208 11.25 -2.75 12.56
N LEU A 209 11.04 -3.02 13.85
CA LEU A 209 9.76 -2.85 14.52
C LEU A 209 9.30 -1.38 14.47
N ASP A 210 10.22 -0.44 14.69
CA ASP A 210 9.95 1.01 14.64
C ASP A 210 9.93 1.56 13.21
N ARG A 211 10.04 0.70 12.19
CA ARG A 211 10.00 1.03 10.76
C ARG A 211 11.06 2.06 10.32
N ARG A 212 12.18 2.13 11.03
CA ARG A 212 13.30 3.03 10.71
C ARG A 212 14.23 2.47 9.65
N LEU A 213 14.32 1.15 9.56
CA LEU A 213 15.13 0.45 8.56
C LEU A 213 14.25 -0.52 7.77
N PRO A 214 14.49 -0.68 6.46
CA PRO A 214 13.91 -1.78 5.71
C PRO A 214 14.62 -3.11 6.03
N VAL A 215 13.92 -4.23 5.82
CA VAL A 215 14.45 -5.58 6.10
C VAL A 215 15.76 -5.86 5.35
N SER A 216 15.83 -5.48 4.07
CA SER A 216 17.01 -5.70 3.23
C SER A 216 18.25 -4.99 3.78
N GLU A 217 18.08 -3.75 4.26
CA GLU A 217 19.18 -2.99 4.85
C GLU A 217 19.60 -3.57 6.20
N ALA A 218 18.66 -3.96 7.06
CA ALA A 218 18.99 -4.62 8.32
C ALA A 218 19.77 -5.93 8.10
N CYS A 219 19.39 -6.74 7.11
CA CYS A 219 20.11 -7.95 6.76
C CYS A 219 21.53 -7.66 6.23
N SER A 220 21.69 -6.62 5.41
CA SER A 220 23.01 -6.18 4.95
C SER A 220 23.88 -5.67 6.10
N LEU A 221 23.32 -4.91 7.05
CA LEU A 221 24.05 -4.42 8.22
C LEU A 221 24.52 -5.55 9.13
N SER A 222 23.66 -6.55 9.37
CA SER A 222 24.00 -7.75 10.14
C SER A 222 25.12 -8.56 9.48
N ARG A 223 25.15 -8.63 8.15
CA ARG A 223 26.13 -9.41 7.38
C ARG A 223 27.34 -8.60 6.90
N LEU A 224 27.51 -7.36 7.38
CA LEU A 224 28.51 -6.43 6.87
C LEU A 224 29.93 -7.01 6.88
N GLU A 225 30.31 -7.66 7.98
CA GLU A 225 31.62 -8.31 8.09
C GLU A 225 31.74 -9.47 7.10
N SER A 226 30.76 -10.38 7.06
CA SER A 226 30.78 -11.53 6.14
C SER A 226 30.82 -11.09 4.67
N GLN A 227 30.12 -10.01 4.32
CA GLN A 227 30.18 -9.40 2.99
C GLN A 227 31.56 -8.86 2.68
N PHE A 228 32.16 -8.10 3.60
CA PHE A 228 33.53 -7.58 3.45
C PHE A 228 34.55 -8.71 3.23
N GLN A 229 34.43 -9.80 4.01
CA GLN A 229 35.30 -10.97 3.87
C GLN A 229 35.12 -11.65 2.51
N ALA A 230 33.87 -11.81 2.05
CA ALA A 230 33.56 -12.45 0.79
C ALA A 230 33.99 -11.60 -0.42
N ASP A 231 33.96 -10.27 -0.31
CA ASP A 231 34.46 -9.37 -1.34
C ASP A 231 36.00 -9.40 -1.42
N LYS A 232 36.68 -9.59 -0.29
CA LYS A 232 38.15 -9.65 -0.22
C LYS A 232 38.72 -11.01 -0.62
N TRP A 233 38.06 -12.10 -0.24
CA TRP A 233 38.56 -13.47 -0.40
C TRP A 233 37.76 -14.34 -1.38
N GLY A 234 36.74 -13.76 -2.02
CA GLY A 234 35.90 -14.43 -3.00
C GLY A 234 34.60 -14.97 -2.41
N GLN A 235 33.55 -14.98 -3.23
CA GLN A 235 32.22 -15.45 -2.82
C GLN A 235 32.00 -16.91 -3.22
N VAL A 236 31.48 -17.71 -2.30
CA VAL A 236 30.94 -19.05 -2.56
C VAL A 236 29.44 -18.94 -2.82
N GLU A 237 29.04 -19.06 -4.10
CA GLU A 237 27.66 -18.86 -4.59
C GLU A 237 26.61 -19.69 -3.82
N TRP A 238 26.91 -20.97 -3.58
CA TRP A 238 26.02 -21.92 -2.89
C TRP A 238 25.87 -21.67 -1.37
N HIS A 239 26.69 -20.80 -0.80
CA HIS A 239 26.66 -20.48 0.63
C HIS A 239 26.22 -19.03 0.87
N HIS A 240 26.98 -18.04 0.40
CA HIS A 240 26.70 -16.64 0.74
C HIS A 240 25.44 -16.08 0.08
N GLY A 241 25.08 -16.54 -1.12
CA GLY A 241 23.83 -16.11 -1.79
C GLY A 241 22.60 -16.74 -1.14
N VAL A 242 22.68 -18.03 -0.79
CA VAL A 242 21.60 -18.76 -0.13
C VAL A 242 21.37 -18.22 1.28
N ASP A 243 22.44 -18.04 2.05
CA ASP A 243 22.41 -17.49 3.41
C ASP A 243 21.84 -16.06 3.44
N ALA A 244 22.19 -15.22 2.46
CA ALA A 244 21.63 -13.87 2.32
C ALA A 244 20.10 -13.91 2.19
N THR A 245 19.63 -14.75 1.27
CA THR A 245 18.21 -14.86 0.93
C THR A 245 17.43 -15.52 2.07
N GLU A 246 18.01 -16.54 2.70
CA GLU A 246 17.42 -17.20 3.87
C GLU A 246 17.31 -16.23 5.06
N LEU A 247 18.36 -15.44 5.33
CA LEU A 247 18.30 -14.43 6.38
C LEU A 247 17.18 -13.42 6.10
N GLU A 248 17.08 -12.91 4.87
CA GLU A 248 16.03 -11.96 4.49
C GLU A 248 14.63 -12.57 4.67
N CYS A 249 14.41 -13.81 4.23
CA CYS A 249 13.16 -14.55 4.44
C CYS A 249 12.79 -14.65 5.93
N ARG A 250 13.75 -15.06 6.77
CA ARG A 250 13.53 -15.25 8.22
C ARG A 250 13.20 -13.93 8.90
N VAL A 251 13.96 -12.88 8.60
CA VAL A 251 13.76 -11.55 9.19
C VAL A 251 12.45 -10.94 8.69
N SER A 252 12.10 -11.09 7.41
CA SER A 252 10.80 -10.69 6.88
C SER A 252 9.66 -11.41 7.60
N ALA A 253 9.77 -12.72 7.84
CA ALA A 253 8.74 -13.49 8.52
C ALA A 253 8.55 -13.05 9.98
N GLY A 254 9.65 -12.89 10.73
CA GLY A 254 9.60 -12.40 12.12
C GLY A 254 9.05 -10.98 12.23
N THR A 255 9.50 -10.08 11.35
CA THR A 255 9.04 -8.69 11.30
C THR A 255 7.57 -8.60 10.89
N LEU A 256 7.12 -9.40 9.92
CA LEU A 256 5.71 -9.46 9.52
C LEU A 256 4.84 -9.93 10.69
N LEU A 257 5.26 -10.98 11.40
CA LEU A 257 4.53 -11.47 12.56
C LEU A 257 4.43 -10.38 13.64
N ALA A 258 5.54 -9.70 13.93
CA ALA A 258 5.57 -8.67 14.95
C ALA A 258 4.65 -7.49 14.63
N LEU A 259 4.79 -6.91 13.43
CA LEU A 259 4.01 -5.74 13.01
C LEU A 259 2.52 -6.05 12.85
N VAL A 260 2.18 -7.18 12.24
CA VAL A 260 0.78 -7.55 12.00
C VAL A 260 0.07 -7.90 13.29
N SER A 261 0.77 -8.51 14.24
CA SER A 261 0.16 -8.91 15.51
C SER A 261 0.08 -7.78 16.53
N HIS A 262 1.10 -6.92 16.61
CA HIS A 262 1.19 -5.87 17.63
C HIS A 262 0.45 -4.59 17.23
N ASP A 263 0.73 -4.02 16.05
CA ASP A 263 0.20 -2.71 15.64
C ASP A 263 -1.33 -2.73 15.46
N TRP A 264 -1.89 -3.90 15.12
CA TRP A 264 -3.35 -4.05 14.95
C TRP A 264 -4.12 -3.97 16.27
N ARG A 265 -3.49 -4.35 17.40
CA ARG A 265 -4.11 -4.25 18.73
C ARG A 265 -4.14 -2.81 19.21
N GLU A 266 -3.13 -1.99 18.91
CA GLU A 266 -3.17 -0.55 19.16
C GLU A 266 -4.24 0.13 18.30
N VAL A 267 -4.37 -0.24 17.03
CA VAL A 267 -5.44 0.26 16.15
C VAL A 267 -6.82 -0.15 16.67
N GLN A 268 -7.04 -1.40 17.09
CA GLN A 268 -8.32 -1.81 17.67
C GLN A 268 -8.63 -1.14 19.01
N LEU A 269 -7.64 -0.94 19.88
CA LEU A 269 -7.83 -0.22 21.15
C LEU A 269 -8.10 1.26 20.91
N ALA A 270 -7.45 1.87 19.92
CA ALA A 270 -7.71 3.24 19.48
C ALA A 270 -9.08 3.39 18.81
N ASP A 271 -9.49 2.45 17.95
CA ASP A 271 -10.81 2.40 17.30
C ASP A 271 -11.94 2.07 18.29
N ALA A 272 -11.66 1.26 19.32
CA ALA A 272 -12.59 0.99 20.41
C ALA A 272 -12.70 2.17 21.39
N ALA A 273 -11.62 2.94 21.57
CA ALA A 273 -11.63 4.17 22.37
C ALA A 273 -12.23 5.38 21.62
N ASN A 274 -12.17 5.39 20.28
CA ASN A 274 -12.74 6.43 19.43
C ASN A 274 -13.63 5.81 18.34
N PRO A 275 -14.97 5.70 18.55
CA PRO A 275 -15.87 5.24 17.51
C PRO A 275 -15.75 6.13 16.25
N PRO A 276 -16.01 5.58 15.05
CA PRO A 276 -15.88 6.33 13.80
C PRO A 276 -16.69 7.61 13.89
N GLN A 277 -15.99 8.75 13.84
CA GLN A 277 -16.61 10.07 13.88
C GLN A 277 -17.68 10.13 12.78
N ALA A 278 -18.87 10.66 13.09
CA ALA A 278 -19.99 10.74 12.15
C ALA A 278 -19.57 11.30 10.77
N ALA A 279 -18.58 12.21 10.75
CA ALA A 279 -17.97 12.76 9.55
C ALA A 279 -17.36 11.71 8.60
N ALA A 280 -16.70 10.66 9.12
CA ALA A 280 -16.08 9.62 8.30
C ALA A 280 -17.11 8.67 7.67
N VAL A 281 -18.20 8.38 8.39
CA VAL A 281 -19.32 7.60 7.85
C VAL A 281 -20.04 8.38 6.76
N VAL A 282 -20.28 9.67 7.00
CA VAL A 282 -20.87 10.59 6.02
C VAL A 282 -19.96 10.72 4.79
N ALA A 283 -18.65 10.85 4.96
CA ALA A 283 -17.70 10.94 3.84
C ALA A 283 -17.76 9.69 2.94
N LYS A 284 -17.74 8.49 3.52
CA LYS A 284 -17.84 7.24 2.75
C LYS A 284 -19.17 7.14 2.00
N ALA A 285 -20.28 7.41 2.68
CA ALA A 285 -21.62 7.37 2.07
C ALA A 285 -21.72 8.37 0.90
N LEU A 286 -21.18 9.58 1.08
CA LEU A 286 -21.14 10.62 0.06
C LEU A 286 -20.24 10.23 -1.12
N GLY A 287 -19.06 9.66 -0.85
CA GLY A 287 -18.13 9.17 -1.87
C GLY A 287 -18.78 8.12 -2.78
N TYR A 288 -19.41 7.09 -2.20
CA TYR A 288 -20.13 6.08 -2.96
C TYR A 288 -21.35 6.64 -3.72
N SER A 289 -22.04 7.64 -3.16
CA SER A 289 -23.15 8.33 -3.84
C SER A 289 -22.65 9.05 -5.09
N VAL A 290 -21.49 9.71 -5.03
CA VAL A 290 -20.89 10.36 -6.20
C VAL A 290 -20.44 9.32 -7.24
N ILE A 291 -19.88 8.19 -6.82
CA ILE A 291 -19.53 7.09 -7.73
C ILE A 291 -20.77 6.57 -8.45
N ALA A 292 -21.85 6.29 -7.72
CA ALA A 292 -23.12 5.86 -8.31
C ALA A 292 -23.67 6.90 -9.30
N GLY A 293 -23.67 8.19 -8.93
CA GLY A 293 -24.09 9.27 -9.82
C GLY A 293 -23.23 9.37 -11.09
N SER A 294 -21.92 9.14 -10.99
CA SER A 294 -20.99 9.20 -12.13
C SER A 294 -21.34 8.21 -13.24
N ALA A 295 -21.96 7.08 -12.90
CA ALA A 295 -22.42 6.09 -13.87
C ALA A 295 -23.52 6.61 -14.81
N SER A 296 -24.27 7.64 -14.42
CA SER A 296 -25.30 8.25 -15.28
C SER A 296 -24.79 9.41 -16.14
N VAL A 297 -23.57 9.92 -15.90
CA VAL A 297 -23.13 11.21 -16.47
C VAL A 297 -22.99 11.18 -17.99
N LYS A 298 -22.31 10.17 -18.53
CA LYS A 298 -22.07 10.07 -19.99
C LYS A 298 -23.11 9.19 -20.70
N LEU A 299 -24.03 8.56 -19.95
CA LEU A 299 -25.05 7.66 -20.50
C LEU A 299 -25.99 8.34 -21.51
N PRO A 300 -26.54 9.57 -21.28
CA PRO A 300 -27.38 10.24 -22.27
C PRO A 300 -26.62 10.55 -23.57
N GLN A 301 -25.33 10.90 -23.47
CA GLN A 301 -24.48 11.16 -24.62
C GLN A 301 -24.23 9.87 -25.42
N LEU A 302 -23.96 8.76 -24.74
CA LEU A 302 -23.76 7.45 -25.35
C LEU A 302 -25.00 6.97 -26.11
N LEU A 303 -26.18 7.08 -25.48
CA LEU A 303 -27.46 6.75 -26.11
C LEU A 303 -27.74 7.62 -27.34
N LYS A 304 -27.41 8.92 -27.28
CA LYS A 304 -27.61 9.83 -28.41
C LYS A 304 -26.77 9.44 -29.63
N VAL A 305 -25.51 9.05 -29.42
CA VAL A 305 -24.59 8.61 -30.48
C VAL A 305 -25.02 7.28 -31.08
N PHE A 306 -25.48 6.36 -30.24
CA PHE A 306 -25.98 5.06 -30.68
C PHE A 306 -27.26 5.21 -31.53
N ASN A 307 -28.22 6.01 -31.05
CA ASN A 307 -29.50 6.22 -31.73
C ASN A 307 -29.36 7.05 -33.01
N SER A 308 -28.45 8.03 -33.05
CA SER A 308 -28.20 8.81 -34.27
C SER A 308 -27.44 8.02 -35.33
N GLY A 309 -26.77 6.93 -34.95
CA GLY A 309 -25.90 6.15 -35.83
C GLY A 309 -24.76 6.97 -36.44
N SER A 310 -24.38 8.09 -35.82
CA SER A 310 -23.42 9.05 -36.34
C SER A 310 -22.71 9.80 -35.22
N SER A 311 -21.39 9.97 -35.35
CA SER A 311 -20.56 10.76 -34.43
C SER A 311 -20.44 12.25 -34.82
N ARG A 312 -21.23 12.72 -35.80
CA ARG A 312 -21.25 14.14 -36.20
C ARG A 312 -21.64 15.03 -35.01
N GLY A 313 -20.77 15.96 -34.65
CA GLY A 313 -20.93 16.87 -33.51
C GLY A 313 -20.06 16.54 -32.30
N LEU A 314 -19.36 15.40 -32.28
CA LEU A 314 -18.34 15.10 -31.26
C LEU A 314 -16.96 15.56 -31.73
N SER A 315 -16.25 16.29 -30.87
CA SER A 315 -14.85 16.64 -31.10
C SER A 315 -13.94 15.48 -30.64
N PRO A 316 -13.10 14.92 -31.52
CA PRO A 316 -12.15 13.87 -31.13
C PRO A 316 -11.13 14.39 -30.12
N VAL A 317 -10.73 15.67 -30.23
CA VAL A 317 -9.79 16.31 -29.30
C VAL A 317 -10.40 16.41 -27.91
N THR A 318 -11.65 16.87 -27.80
CA THR A 318 -12.33 16.98 -26.51
C THR A 318 -12.50 15.60 -25.86
N THR A 319 -12.87 14.58 -26.64
CA THR A 319 -13.01 13.21 -26.16
C THR A 319 -11.67 12.64 -25.65
N ALA A 320 -10.56 12.93 -26.35
CA ALA A 320 -9.23 12.52 -25.93
C ALA A 320 -8.79 13.21 -24.62
N CYS A 321 -9.06 14.53 -24.49
CA CYS A 321 -8.76 15.26 -23.26
C CYS A 321 -9.56 14.75 -22.05
N GLU A 322 -10.86 14.48 -22.22
CA GLU A 322 -11.70 13.90 -21.17
C GLU A 322 -11.20 12.51 -20.74
N LEU A 323 -10.78 11.70 -21.71
CA LEU A 323 -10.24 10.37 -21.46
C LEU A 323 -8.90 10.45 -20.71
N ALA A 324 -8.01 11.36 -21.10
CA ALA A 324 -6.74 11.56 -20.41
C ALA A 324 -6.96 12.04 -18.96
N ALA A 325 -7.81 13.04 -18.74
CA ALA A 325 -8.05 13.61 -17.40
C ALA A 325 -8.67 12.57 -16.43
N SER A 326 -9.69 11.83 -16.88
CA SER A 326 -10.34 10.79 -16.06
C SER A 326 -9.38 9.64 -15.73
N THR A 327 -8.52 9.26 -16.68
CA THR A 327 -7.54 8.19 -16.51
C THR A 327 -6.40 8.58 -15.57
N VAL A 328 -5.87 9.79 -15.70
CA VAL A 328 -4.83 10.30 -14.80
C VAL A 328 -5.36 10.44 -13.38
N GLY A 329 -6.60 10.91 -13.20
CA GLY A 329 -7.26 10.97 -11.90
C GLY A 329 -7.41 9.59 -11.25
N PHE A 330 -7.87 8.60 -12.02
CA PHE A 330 -7.99 7.21 -11.55
C PHE A 330 -6.62 6.63 -11.17
N LEU A 331 -5.61 6.77 -12.04
CA LEU A 331 -4.27 6.25 -11.80
C LEU A 331 -3.60 6.94 -10.61
N TYR A 332 -3.76 8.25 -10.44
CA TYR A 332 -3.22 8.96 -9.29
C TYR A 332 -3.78 8.40 -7.98
N GLY A 333 -5.11 8.21 -7.90
CA GLY A 333 -5.76 7.64 -6.72
C GLY A 333 -5.33 6.20 -6.44
N LEU A 334 -5.27 5.36 -7.49
CA LEU A 334 -4.83 3.97 -7.39
C LEU A 334 -3.37 3.86 -6.91
N ARG A 335 -2.48 4.71 -7.42
CA ARG A 335 -1.03 4.69 -7.14
C ARG A 335 -0.70 5.26 -5.75
N ARG A 336 -1.50 6.20 -5.25
CA ARG A 336 -1.43 6.70 -3.87
C ARG A 336 -2.04 5.76 -2.85
N GLY A 337 -2.81 4.75 -3.28
CA GLY A 337 -3.46 3.78 -2.38
C GLY A 337 -4.64 4.37 -1.61
N PHE A 338 -5.33 5.36 -2.18
CA PHE A 338 -6.53 5.94 -1.56
C PHE A 338 -7.69 4.92 -1.52
N PRO A 339 -8.69 5.11 -0.64
CA PRO A 339 -9.89 4.28 -0.65
C PRO A 339 -10.70 4.50 -1.93
N LEU A 340 -11.41 3.46 -2.40
CA LEU A 340 -12.18 3.51 -3.65
C LEU A 340 -13.23 4.64 -3.66
N SER A 341 -13.81 4.96 -2.50
CA SER A 341 -14.76 6.06 -2.31
C SER A 341 -14.22 7.44 -2.73
N ALA A 342 -12.90 7.63 -2.71
CA ALA A 342 -12.27 8.92 -2.99
C ALA A 342 -11.93 9.17 -4.47
N TYR A 343 -11.80 8.12 -5.30
CA TYR A 343 -11.37 8.26 -6.71
C TYR A 343 -12.08 7.32 -7.71
N GLY A 344 -12.96 6.44 -7.23
CA GLY A 344 -13.60 5.40 -8.04
C GLY A 344 -14.50 5.90 -9.16
N GLU A 345 -14.94 7.16 -9.11
CA GLU A 345 -15.67 7.81 -10.20
C GLU A 345 -14.80 7.99 -11.45
N GLY A 346 -13.49 8.18 -11.27
CA GLY A 346 -12.55 8.32 -12.39
C GLY A 346 -12.56 7.08 -13.28
N PHE A 347 -12.68 5.89 -12.67
CA PHE A 347 -12.79 4.62 -13.40
C PHE A 347 -14.07 4.53 -14.23
N LEU A 348 -15.23 4.86 -13.65
CA LEU A 348 -16.52 4.81 -14.37
C LEU A 348 -16.57 5.83 -15.49
N LEU A 349 -16.08 7.06 -15.24
CA LEU A 349 -16.02 8.10 -16.26
C LEU A 349 -15.05 7.74 -17.40
N ALA A 350 -13.89 7.19 -17.08
CA ALA A 350 -12.95 6.70 -18.09
C ALA A 350 -13.59 5.61 -18.95
N GLY A 351 -14.23 4.61 -18.32
CA GLY A 351 -14.92 3.53 -19.03
C GLY A 351 -15.99 4.02 -20.00
N GLN A 352 -16.83 4.96 -19.57
CA GLN A 352 -17.87 5.52 -20.45
C GLN A 352 -17.31 6.39 -21.56
N THR A 353 -16.22 7.13 -21.29
CA THR A 353 -15.55 7.96 -22.30
C THR A 353 -14.84 7.11 -23.35
N ILE A 354 -14.25 5.97 -22.96
CA ILE A 354 -13.72 4.96 -23.90
C ILE A 354 -14.84 4.42 -24.79
N ALA A 355 -16.01 4.10 -24.22
CA ALA A 355 -17.14 3.61 -25.01
C ALA A 355 -17.61 4.65 -26.04
N ILE A 356 -17.68 5.93 -25.66
CA ILE A 356 -17.99 7.03 -26.60
C ILE A 356 -16.91 7.15 -27.69
N ALA A 357 -15.62 7.09 -27.32
CA ALA A 357 -14.52 7.15 -28.27
C ALA A 357 -14.55 5.97 -29.26
N ALA A 358 -14.80 4.76 -28.78
CA ALA A 358 -14.92 3.55 -29.58
C ALA A 358 -16.11 3.63 -30.55
N LEU A 359 -17.28 4.06 -30.09
CA LEU A 359 -18.45 4.32 -30.96
C LEU A 359 -18.16 5.41 -31.99
N SER A 360 -17.42 6.46 -31.60
CA SER A 360 -17.04 7.53 -32.51
C SER A 360 -16.16 7.02 -33.66
N ILE A 361 -15.16 6.20 -33.36
CA ILE A 361 -14.29 5.54 -34.35
C ILE A 361 -15.10 4.59 -35.23
N TYR A 362 -15.99 3.79 -34.62
CA TYR A 362 -16.86 2.85 -35.31
C TYR A 362 -17.70 3.56 -36.38
N TYR A 363 -18.41 4.64 -36.03
CA TYR A 363 -19.25 5.35 -36.99
C TYR A 363 -18.45 6.21 -37.99
N ALA A 364 -17.27 6.73 -37.62
CA ALA A 364 -16.45 7.57 -38.50
C ALA A 364 -15.77 6.78 -39.63
N ARG A 365 -15.43 5.51 -39.41
CA ARG A 365 -14.73 4.66 -40.39
C ARG A 365 -15.57 3.48 -40.89
N GLY A 366 -16.82 3.77 -41.26
CA GLY A 366 -17.66 2.80 -41.98
C GLY A 366 -18.08 1.57 -41.16
N ARG A 367 -18.32 1.74 -39.85
CA ARG A 367 -18.76 0.67 -38.93
C ARG A 367 -17.75 -0.47 -38.77
N SER A 368 -16.46 -0.15 -38.79
CA SER A 368 -15.40 -1.11 -38.54
C SER A 368 -15.27 -1.43 -37.04
N LEU A 369 -15.76 -2.60 -36.63
CA LEU A 369 -15.65 -3.09 -35.24
C LEU A 369 -14.19 -3.34 -34.84
N GLY A 370 -13.36 -3.83 -35.77
CA GLY A 370 -11.95 -4.14 -35.51
C GLY A 370 -11.16 -2.92 -35.04
N LEU A 371 -11.33 -1.76 -35.68
CA LEU A 371 -10.64 -0.53 -35.27
C LEU A 371 -11.06 -0.04 -33.88
N ALA A 372 -12.34 -0.17 -33.54
CA ALA A 372 -12.86 0.20 -32.23
C ALA A 372 -12.29 -0.70 -31.12
N LEU A 373 -12.26 -2.02 -31.35
CA LEU A 373 -11.69 -2.98 -30.38
C LEU A 373 -10.17 -2.81 -30.23
N THR A 374 -9.45 -2.58 -31.33
CA THR A 374 -8.01 -2.30 -31.28
C THR A 374 -7.71 -1.03 -30.49
N PHE A 375 -8.50 0.03 -30.65
CA PHE A 375 -8.38 1.23 -29.82
C PHE A 375 -8.57 0.92 -28.32
N CYS A 376 -9.60 0.17 -27.96
CA CYS A 376 -9.83 -0.24 -26.57
C CYS A 376 -8.67 -1.08 -26.00
N ALA A 377 -8.14 -2.02 -26.78
CA ALA A 377 -7.02 -2.87 -26.38
C ALA A 377 -5.73 -2.07 -26.17
N ILE A 378 -5.40 -1.17 -27.10
CA ILE A 378 -4.25 -0.25 -26.97
C ILE A 378 -4.40 0.61 -25.73
N PHE A 379 -5.59 1.16 -25.51
CA PHE A 379 -5.86 2.00 -24.37
C PHE A 379 -5.73 1.24 -23.04
N ALA A 380 -6.28 0.03 -22.95
CA ALA A 380 -6.13 -0.83 -21.78
C ALA A 380 -4.66 -1.17 -21.51
N GLY A 381 -3.88 -1.46 -22.55
CA GLY A 381 -2.43 -1.66 -22.45
C GLY A 381 -1.69 -0.42 -21.93
N LEU A 382 -2.05 0.77 -22.41
CA LEU A 382 -1.49 2.04 -21.93
C LEU A 382 -1.80 2.27 -20.45
N VAL A 383 -3.04 2.04 -20.01
CA VAL A 383 -3.42 2.18 -18.59
C VAL A 383 -2.65 1.18 -17.72
N ALA A 384 -2.52 -0.08 -18.15
CA ALA A 384 -1.76 -1.09 -17.43
C ALA A 384 -0.26 -0.72 -17.31
N LEU A 385 0.32 -0.17 -18.39
CA LEU A 385 1.69 0.34 -18.41
C LEU A 385 1.88 1.48 -17.42
N LEU A 386 0.99 2.48 -17.44
CA LEU A 386 1.03 3.63 -16.53
C LEU A 386 0.78 3.24 -15.06
N ALA A 387 0.00 2.17 -14.82
CA ALA A 387 -0.24 1.67 -13.47
C ALA A 387 0.98 0.95 -12.85
N ALA A 388 1.89 0.42 -13.69
CA ALA A 388 3.02 -0.39 -13.26
C ALA A 388 4.09 0.45 -12.53
N PRO A 389 4.40 0.17 -11.23
CA PRO A 389 5.36 0.95 -10.47
C PRO A 389 6.79 0.94 -10.97
N SER A 390 7.18 -0.15 -11.62
CA SER A 390 8.53 -0.35 -12.14
C SER A 390 8.81 0.46 -13.40
N LEU A 391 7.78 0.92 -14.12
CA LEU A 391 7.91 1.56 -15.42
C LEU A 391 7.67 3.07 -15.34
N VAL A 392 6.69 3.51 -14.55
CA VAL A 392 6.30 4.93 -14.49
C VAL A 392 6.35 5.46 -13.05
N PRO A 393 7.25 6.42 -12.77
CA PRO A 393 7.32 7.09 -11.48
C PRO A 393 6.02 7.84 -11.15
N LEU A 394 5.65 7.87 -9.87
CA LEU A 394 4.46 8.60 -9.39
C LEU A 394 4.49 10.09 -9.78
N ALA A 395 5.68 10.69 -9.88
CA ALA A 395 5.85 12.09 -10.25
C ALA A 395 5.24 12.42 -11.64
N VAL A 396 5.32 11.49 -12.60
CA VAL A 396 4.76 11.71 -13.95
C VAL A 396 3.22 11.76 -13.90
N ILE A 397 2.62 10.84 -13.14
CA ILE A 397 1.16 10.79 -12.96
C ILE A 397 0.68 12.00 -12.15
N ALA A 398 1.43 12.39 -11.12
CA ALA A 398 1.15 13.57 -10.32
C ALA A 398 1.24 14.86 -11.15
N ALA A 399 2.22 15.00 -12.03
CA ALA A 399 2.33 16.13 -12.95
C ALA A 399 1.12 16.19 -13.90
N GLY A 400 0.71 15.06 -14.47
CA GLY A 400 -0.52 14.99 -15.26
C GLY A 400 -1.76 15.40 -14.46
N GLN A 401 -1.85 14.97 -13.19
CA GLN A 401 -2.97 15.33 -12.32
C GLN A 401 -2.98 16.82 -12.00
N ALA A 402 -1.81 17.42 -11.75
CA ALA A 402 -1.66 18.86 -11.52
C ALA A 402 -2.11 19.69 -12.74
N CYS A 403 -1.87 19.21 -13.96
CA CYS A 403 -2.35 19.86 -15.20
C CYS A 403 -3.88 19.90 -15.32
N THR A 404 -4.62 19.06 -14.60
CA THR A 404 -6.09 19.03 -14.65
C THR A 404 -6.71 20.28 -14.04
N LEU A 405 -6.12 20.84 -12.98
CA LEU A 405 -6.64 22.04 -12.32
C LEU A 405 -6.65 23.27 -13.25
N PRO A 406 -5.53 23.66 -13.90
CA PRO A 406 -5.53 24.73 -14.89
C PRO A 406 -6.55 24.53 -16.01
N LEU A 407 -6.70 23.30 -16.52
CA LEU A 407 -7.66 22.99 -17.58
C LEU A 407 -9.10 23.22 -17.13
N VAL A 408 -9.47 22.75 -15.94
CA VAL A 408 -10.81 22.93 -15.37
C VAL A 408 -11.10 24.40 -15.14
N LEU A 409 -10.16 25.14 -14.52
CA LEU A 409 -10.33 26.56 -14.25
C LEU A 409 -10.42 27.39 -15.54
N ALA A 410 -9.58 27.12 -16.54
CA ALA A 410 -9.64 27.80 -17.83
C ALA A 410 -11.00 27.59 -18.51
N GLY A 411 -11.54 26.37 -18.47
CA GLY A 411 -12.86 26.06 -19.01
C GLY A 411 -13.99 26.84 -18.30
N LYS A 412 -13.93 26.94 -16.96
CA LYS A 412 -14.92 27.70 -16.17
C LYS A 412 -14.77 29.20 -16.37
N ALA A 413 -13.55 29.71 -16.43
CA ALA A 413 -13.25 31.12 -16.69
C ALA A 413 -13.71 31.54 -18.08
N ALA A 414 -13.47 30.74 -19.11
CA ALA A 414 -13.94 31.00 -20.46
C ALA A 414 -15.48 31.06 -20.54
N GLN A 415 -16.17 30.17 -19.83
CA GLN A 415 -17.63 30.21 -19.75
C GLN A 415 -18.14 31.43 -18.99
N ALA A 416 -17.53 31.75 -17.83
CA ALA A 416 -17.90 32.91 -17.02
C ALA A 416 -17.67 34.23 -17.78
N TRP A 417 -16.60 34.31 -18.56
CA TRP A 417 -16.31 35.44 -19.44
C TRP A 417 -17.38 35.60 -20.52
N ARG A 418 -17.75 34.52 -21.21
CA ARG A 418 -18.83 34.59 -22.23
C ARG A 418 -20.15 35.06 -21.64
N ASN A 419 -20.53 34.58 -20.45
CA ASN A 419 -21.75 35.02 -19.77
C ASN A 419 -21.69 36.53 -19.46
N PHE A 420 -20.53 37.03 -19.01
CA PHE A 420 -20.33 38.45 -18.73
C PHE A 420 -20.37 39.31 -20.01
N SER A 421 -19.60 38.94 -21.03
CA SER A 421 -19.55 39.69 -22.30
C SER A 421 -20.89 39.71 -23.03
N SER A 422 -21.68 38.65 -22.93
CA SER A 422 -23.01 38.57 -23.57
C SER A 422 -24.13 39.17 -22.73
N SER A 423 -23.87 39.52 -21.45
CA SER A 423 -24.89 39.99 -20.50
C SER A 423 -26.15 39.12 -20.42
N SER A 424 -26.02 37.84 -20.77
CA SER A 424 -27.07 36.81 -20.77
C SER A 424 -26.41 35.47 -20.45
N THR A 425 -27.18 34.55 -19.88
CA THR A 425 -26.70 33.18 -19.61
C THR A 425 -27.11 32.19 -20.70
N GLY A 426 -27.85 32.64 -21.73
CA GLY A 426 -28.19 31.83 -22.90
C GLY A 426 -28.92 30.54 -22.54
N GLN A 427 -28.38 29.39 -22.96
CA GLN A 427 -28.93 28.05 -22.71
C GLN A 427 -28.29 27.33 -21.51
N VAL A 428 -27.55 28.05 -20.65
CA VAL A 428 -26.88 27.44 -19.50
C VAL A 428 -27.91 27.10 -18.40
N SER A 429 -28.01 25.83 -18.03
CA SER A 429 -28.98 25.33 -17.05
C SER A 429 -28.55 25.56 -15.60
N LEU A 430 -29.40 26.26 -14.81
CA LEU A 430 -29.21 26.44 -13.36
C LEU A 430 -29.09 25.09 -12.65
N ILE A 431 -29.97 24.15 -12.96
CA ILE A 431 -30.02 22.82 -12.33
C ILE A 431 -28.69 22.09 -12.53
N THR A 432 -28.17 22.11 -13.77
CA THR A 432 -26.90 21.44 -14.10
C THR A 432 -25.74 22.03 -13.33
N TYR A 433 -25.62 23.37 -13.27
CA TYR A 433 -24.50 24.00 -12.56
C TYR A 433 -24.61 23.92 -11.03
N SER A 434 -25.83 23.91 -10.49
CA SER A 434 -26.06 23.61 -9.06
C SER A 434 -25.66 22.18 -8.71
N MET A 435 -26.00 21.19 -9.54
CA MET A 435 -25.55 19.81 -9.34
C MET A 435 -24.03 19.67 -9.44
N LEU A 436 -23.39 20.36 -10.39
CA LEU A 436 -21.93 20.38 -10.52
C LEU A 436 -21.25 21.00 -9.30
N LEU A 437 -21.83 22.07 -8.73
CA LEU A 437 -21.34 22.70 -7.51
C LEU A 437 -21.47 21.76 -6.31
N LEU A 438 -22.63 21.13 -6.12
CA LEU A 438 -22.84 20.17 -5.03
C LEU A 438 -21.89 18.97 -5.15
N GLY A 439 -21.71 18.44 -6.35
CA GLY A 439 -20.78 17.34 -6.62
C GLY A 439 -19.32 17.69 -6.33
N SER A 440 -18.87 18.90 -6.71
CA SER A 440 -17.51 19.34 -6.42
C SER A 440 -17.29 19.65 -4.93
N LEU A 441 -18.28 20.19 -4.23
CA LEU A 441 -18.24 20.39 -2.77
C LEU A 441 -18.20 19.07 -2.01
N ALA A 442 -19.01 18.10 -2.42
CA ALA A 442 -18.96 16.74 -1.89
C ALA A 442 -17.53 16.18 -2.02
N ARG A 443 -16.88 16.40 -3.16
CA ARG A 443 -15.50 15.96 -3.40
C ARG A 443 -14.45 16.68 -2.58
N VAL A 444 -14.65 17.95 -2.25
CA VAL A 444 -13.79 18.66 -1.27
C VAL A 444 -13.89 17.96 0.08
N PHE A 445 -15.11 17.73 0.58
CA PHE A 445 -15.33 17.10 1.87
C PHE A 445 -14.75 15.68 1.95
N THR A 446 -15.04 14.83 0.95
CA THR A 446 -14.51 13.46 0.92
C THR A 446 -12.99 13.44 0.76
N SER A 447 -12.39 14.35 -0.01
CA SER A 447 -10.93 14.41 -0.15
C SER A 447 -10.26 14.85 1.15
N VAL A 448 -10.81 15.82 1.88
CA VAL A 448 -10.26 16.25 3.18
C VAL A 448 -10.31 15.11 4.20
N GLN A 449 -11.41 14.34 4.24
CA GLN A 449 -11.60 13.27 5.23
C GLN A 449 -10.91 11.95 4.85
N GLU A 450 -10.89 11.59 3.56
CA GLU A 450 -10.44 10.25 3.12
C GLU A 450 -9.02 10.22 2.53
N THR A 451 -8.54 11.33 1.95
CA THR A 451 -7.21 11.37 1.30
C THR A 451 -6.23 12.29 2.01
N ALA A 452 -6.71 13.40 2.59
CA ALA A 452 -5.91 14.49 3.14
C ALA A 452 -4.81 15.00 2.16
N ASP A 453 -5.02 14.82 0.85
CA ASP A 453 -4.06 15.18 -0.19
C ASP A 453 -4.34 16.61 -0.69
N PRO A 454 -3.38 17.54 -0.58
CA PRO A 454 -3.60 18.94 -0.89
C PRO A 454 -3.86 19.18 -2.38
N MET A 455 -3.36 18.33 -3.28
CA MET A 455 -3.55 18.49 -4.72
C MET A 455 -4.99 18.18 -5.12
N LEU A 456 -5.58 17.11 -4.60
CA LEU A 456 -7.00 16.79 -4.83
C LEU A 456 -7.93 17.81 -4.19
N VAL A 457 -7.63 18.23 -2.96
CA VAL A 457 -8.43 19.26 -2.27
C VAL A 457 -8.41 20.57 -3.07
N LEU A 458 -7.24 21.03 -3.53
CA LEU A 458 -7.12 22.24 -4.34
C LEU A 458 -7.85 22.13 -5.69
N LEU A 459 -7.77 20.96 -6.34
CA LEU A 459 -8.48 20.68 -7.59
C LEU A 459 -10.00 20.88 -7.43
N TYR A 460 -10.60 20.26 -6.40
CA TYR A 460 -12.04 20.32 -6.18
C TYR A 460 -12.50 21.66 -5.58
N LEU A 461 -11.65 22.35 -4.82
CA LEU A 461 -11.90 23.72 -4.38
C LEU A 461 -11.97 24.67 -5.59
N GLY A 462 -11.01 24.58 -6.51
CA GLY A 462 -11.01 25.35 -7.75
C GLY A 462 -12.24 25.07 -8.62
N ALA A 463 -12.60 23.79 -8.78
CA ALA A 463 -13.82 23.40 -9.49
C ALA A 463 -15.10 23.97 -8.83
N SER A 464 -15.17 23.93 -7.50
CA SER A 464 -16.31 24.47 -6.73
C SER A 464 -16.43 25.98 -6.88
N ALA A 465 -15.32 26.71 -6.77
CA ALA A 465 -15.28 28.16 -6.98
C ALA A 465 -15.75 28.54 -8.38
N GLY A 466 -15.24 27.86 -9.42
CA GLY A 466 -15.65 28.11 -10.81
C GLY A 466 -17.14 27.81 -11.06
N ASN A 467 -17.67 26.74 -10.47
CA ASN A 467 -19.10 26.43 -10.55
C ASN A 467 -19.96 27.48 -9.82
N ALA A 468 -19.52 27.93 -8.64
CA ALA A 468 -20.24 28.93 -7.85
C ALA A 468 -20.35 30.28 -8.58
N VAL A 469 -19.28 30.72 -9.26
CA VAL A 469 -19.30 31.94 -10.08
C VAL A 469 -20.36 31.84 -11.19
N ILE A 470 -20.42 30.70 -11.88
CA ILE A 470 -21.39 30.52 -12.97
C ILE A 470 -22.82 30.46 -12.42
N VAL A 471 -23.06 29.78 -11.29
CA VAL A 471 -24.37 29.79 -10.62
C VAL A 471 -24.78 31.22 -10.23
N ALA A 472 -23.87 32.01 -9.67
CA ALA A 472 -24.14 33.40 -9.31
C ALA A 472 -24.49 34.25 -10.54
N GLN A 473 -23.77 34.07 -11.66
CA GLN A 473 -24.10 34.74 -12.93
C GLN A 473 -25.47 34.33 -13.48
N ILE A 474 -25.86 33.05 -13.38
CA ILE A 474 -27.18 32.58 -13.81
C ILE A 474 -28.29 33.23 -12.98
N LEU A 475 -28.11 33.35 -11.66
CA LEU A 475 -29.08 34.00 -10.79
C LEU A 475 -29.17 35.51 -11.06
N TYR A 476 -28.03 36.16 -11.31
CA TYR A 476 -27.96 37.59 -11.59
C TYR A 476 -28.57 37.95 -12.96
N TYR A 477 -28.12 37.32 -14.05
CA TYR A 477 -28.60 37.63 -15.40
C TYR A 477 -29.94 36.94 -15.74
N GLY A 478 -30.29 35.85 -15.05
CA GLY A 478 -31.57 35.15 -15.25
C GLY A 478 -32.80 35.98 -14.88
N GLY A 479 -32.66 36.96 -13.97
CA GLY A 479 -33.69 37.98 -13.71
C GLY A 479 -33.83 38.99 -14.86
N ALA A 480 -32.70 39.42 -15.42
CA ALA A 480 -32.66 40.39 -16.52
C ALA A 480 -33.19 39.83 -17.86
N ASP A 481 -32.91 38.56 -18.17
CA ASP A 481 -33.42 37.88 -19.39
C ASP A 481 -34.95 37.67 -19.35
N LYS A 482 -35.52 37.43 -18.16
CA LYS A 482 -36.99 37.35 -17.98
C LYS A 482 -37.66 38.71 -18.18
N GLY A 483 -37.01 39.80 -17.78
CA GLY A 483 -37.48 41.18 -18.03
C GLY A 483 -37.52 41.51 -19.52
N ARG A 484 -36.42 41.28 -20.25
CA ARG A 484 -36.34 41.54 -21.70
C ARG A 484 -37.29 40.69 -22.56
N ARG A 485 -37.61 39.46 -22.13
CA ARG A 485 -38.61 38.63 -22.83
C ARG A 485 -40.04 39.12 -22.66
N LYS A 486 -40.38 39.68 -21.48
CA LYS A 486 -41.70 40.30 -21.25
C LYS A 486 -41.87 41.60 -22.05
N GLU A 487 -40.81 42.38 -22.20
CA GLU A 487 -40.82 43.66 -22.92
C GLU A 487 -40.89 43.50 -24.46
N LYS A 488 -40.52 42.32 -24.99
CA LYS A 488 -40.65 41.99 -26.43
C LYS A 488 -41.95 41.28 -26.80
N SER A 489 -42.76 40.86 -25.82
CA SER A 489 -44.02 40.13 -26.05
C SER A 489 -45.27 40.88 -25.59
N GLY A 490 -45.11 42.08 -25.03
CA GLY A 490 -46.16 43.09 -24.88
C GLY A 490 -45.95 44.17 -25.92
#